data_AF-N1W3L9-F1
#
_entry.id   AF-N1W3L9-F1
#
_cell.length_a   1.000
_cell.length_b   1.000
_cell.length_c   1.000
_cell.angle_alpha   90.00
_cell.angle_beta   90.00
_cell.angle_gamma   90.00
#
_symmetry.space_group_name_H-M   'P 1'
#
loop_
_entity.id
_entity.type
_entity.pdbx_description
1 polymer ?
#
loop_
_entity_poly.entity_id
_entity_poly.type
_entity_poly.pdbx_seq_one_letter_code
_entity_poly.pdbx_strand_id
1 'polypeptide(L)'
;MQNGSVKRHQLWFLLFFFLLGVGGLIYCKTAPYEHSLSALIGIWEGFYEINPNLVDSNFVIYTSGGYDGQFFYFLAKDLFVGGDWDLIVDSYHFRFHRMGLSLFVGAVSKVVGFSHYPLVTLLFLFLTFSVSVFCLYSLLPERKKWFVVFYLFSPFSLNANLLLVADSLFVSFGIIAFYFFKNKKDLLAVFFFLLMVITRELGVLFLVPIVFKALFGKRWRKMVLYSLPGIAFLCLVGYGLIHPPNHLGTNPLGFRDMTDLPLFGFFKSFQEGGSFQFKLKEFPKILFFISLIALSVVSIQSLKESFSRNIDLLFPIFGSLFVILIAEQGYWRSFDNLSRMFTLILPFSLLLEGALKRPFLRLFLGISITLFVFLIIRILWITPTKEFFLNL
;
A
#
# COMPACT_ATOMS: atom_id res chain seq x y z
N MET A 1 0.40 -23.38 28.87
CA MET A 1 1.05 -22.97 27.60
C MET A 1 2.21 -22.05 27.94
N GLN A 2 3.44 -22.56 27.83
CA GLN A 2 4.65 -21.77 28.08
C GLN A 2 4.67 -20.54 27.16
N ASN A 3 5.03 -19.38 27.74
CA ASN A 3 5.21 -18.11 27.06
C ASN A 3 6.33 -18.21 26.01
N GLY A 4 6.03 -18.75 24.83
CA GLY A 4 6.89 -18.57 23.67
C GLY A 4 6.69 -17.16 23.16
N SER A 5 7.56 -16.22 23.51
CA SER A 5 7.69 -14.97 22.76
C SER A 5 8.67 -15.19 21.60
N VAL A 6 8.39 -14.64 20.41
CA VAL A 6 9.37 -14.64 19.31
C VAL A 6 10.60 -13.92 19.80
N LYS A 7 11.75 -14.60 19.87
CA LYS A 7 13.03 -13.96 20.17
C LYS A 7 13.54 -13.21 18.94
N ARG A 8 14.43 -12.23 19.14
CA ARG A 8 14.95 -11.40 18.03
C ARG A 8 15.61 -12.22 16.90
N HIS A 9 16.30 -13.31 17.20
CA HIS A 9 16.87 -14.20 16.17
C HIS A 9 15.79 -14.94 15.36
N GLN A 10 14.67 -15.30 15.98
CA GLN A 10 13.53 -15.89 15.27
C GLN A 10 12.88 -14.87 14.34
N LEU A 11 12.83 -13.58 14.72
CA LEU A 11 12.37 -12.53 13.82
C LEU A 11 13.27 -12.41 12.57
N TRP A 12 14.59 -12.39 12.75
CA TRP A 12 15.53 -12.38 11.63
C TRP A 12 15.33 -13.57 10.70
N PHE A 13 15.16 -14.76 11.28
CA PHE A 13 14.85 -15.98 10.52
C PHE A 13 13.54 -15.82 9.73
N LEU A 14 12.44 -15.40 10.38
CA LEU A 14 11.16 -15.21 9.72
C LEU A 14 11.23 -14.18 8.58
N LEU A 15 11.92 -13.07 8.80
CA LEU A 15 12.12 -12.03 7.79
C LEU A 15 12.93 -12.55 6.60
N PHE A 16 14.01 -13.28 6.87
CA PHE A 16 14.83 -13.90 5.82
C PHE A 16 14.01 -14.87 4.96
N PHE A 17 13.24 -15.76 5.58
CA PHE A 17 12.36 -16.69 4.86
C PHE A 17 11.27 -15.97 4.07
N PHE A 18 10.70 -14.88 4.62
CA PHE A 18 9.76 -14.06 3.88
C PHE A 18 10.40 -13.44 2.64
N LEU A 19 11.55 -12.78 2.78
CA LEU A 19 12.25 -12.14 1.66
C LEU A 19 12.68 -13.16 0.60
N LEU A 20 13.17 -14.32 1.00
CA LEU A 20 13.47 -15.42 0.08
C LEU A 20 12.21 -15.92 -0.64
N GLY A 21 11.10 -16.08 0.08
CA GLY A 21 9.83 -16.50 -0.51
C GLY A 21 9.31 -15.50 -1.53
N VAL A 22 9.32 -14.20 -1.21
CA VAL A 22 8.94 -13.13 -2.15
C VAL A 22 9.90 -13.08 -3.33
N GLY A 23 11.22 -13.20 -3.11
CA GLY A 23 12.22 -13.26 -4.17
C GLY A 23 12.01 -14.43 -5.13
N GLY A 24 11.71 -15.62 -4.59
CA GLY A 24 11.36 -16.80 -5.40
C GLY A 24 10.08 -16.59 -6.21
N LEU A 25 9.06 -15.96 -5.64
CA LEU A 25 7.84 -15.62 -6.36
C LEU A 25 8.07 -14.56 -7.45
N ILE A 26 8.92 -13.57 -7.19
CA ILE A 26 9.35 -12.58 -8.20
C ILE A 26 10.10 -13.30 -9.34
N TYR A 27 11.00 -14.22 -9.02
CA TYR A 27 11.72 -15.00 -10.01
C TYR A 27 10.77 -15.80 -10.91
N CYS A 28 9.79 -16.50 -10.33
CA CYS A 28 8.76 -17.21 -11.08
C CYS A 28 7.90 -16.26 -11.93
N LYS A 29 7.52 -15.10 -11.38
CA LYS A 29 6.69 -14.11 -12.07
C LYS A 29 7.41 -13.43 -13.24
N THR A 30 8.72 -13.29 -13.16
CA THR A 30 9.55 -12.65 -14.20
C THR A 30 10.08 -13.66 -15.23
N ALA A 31 10.00 -14.97 -14.96
CA ALA A 31 10.47 -16.01 -15.88
C ALA A 31 9.88 -15.94 -17.30
N PRO A 32 8.58 -15.66 -17.51
CA PRO A 32 8.03 -15.50 -18.85
C PRO A 32 8.53 -14.25 -19.60
N TYR A 33 9.20 -13.33 -18.90
CA TYR A 33 9.65 -12.02 -19.38
C TYR A 33 11.19 -11.94 -19.36
N GLU A 34 11.86 -13.06 -19.64
CA GLU A 34 13.33 -13.17 -19.66
C GLU A 34 13.99 -12.77 -18.34
N HIS A 35 13.28 -12.96 -17.22
CA HIS A 35 13.70 -12.53 -15.89
C HIS A 35 13.96 -11.02 -15.75
N SER A 36 13.41 -10.19 -16.65
CA SER A 36 13.52 -8.74 -16.56
C SER A 36 12.71 -8.21 -15.38
N LEU A 37 13.38 -7.57 -14.42
CA LEU A 37 12.73 -6.94 -13.27
C LEU A 37 11.79 -5.79 -13.66
N SER A 38 11.97 -5.21 -14.85
CA SER A 38 11.07 -4.17 -15.39
C SER A 38 9.64 -4.68 -15.58
N ALA A 39 9.44 -5.99 -15.75
CA ALA A 39 8.11 -6.63 -15.78
C ALA A 39 7.28 -6.34 -14.51
N LEU A 40 7.94 -6.09 -13.37
CA LEU A 40 7.28 -5.75 -12.11
C LEU A 40 6.73 -4.31 -12.06
N ILE A 41 7.14 -3.45 -13.00
CA ILE A 41 6.60 -2.09 -13.16
C ILE A 41 5.20 -2.16 -13.80
N GLY A 42 5.01 -3.05 -14.78
CA GLY A 42 3.73 -3.20 -15.48
C GLY A 42 3.45 -2.07 -16.48
N ILE A 43 4.43 -1.72 -17.32
CA ILE A 43 4.28 -0.67 -18.35
C ILE A 43 3.34 -1.18 -19.44
N TRP A 44 2.30 -0.40 -19.75
CA TRP A 44 1.37 -0.70 -20.85
C TRP A 44 1.74 0.07 -22.11
N GLU A 45 1.62 -0.60 -23.25
CA GLU A 45 1.89 -0.06 -24.59
C GLU A 45 1.26 1.32 -24.81
N GLY A 46 -0.01 1.53 -24.45
CA GLY A 46 -0.66 2.83 -24.64
C GLY A 46 0.00 3.99 -23.89
N PHE A 47 0.58 3.77 -22.69
CA PHE A 47 1.33 4.83 -22.00
C PHE A 47 2.77 4.95 -22.51
N TYR A 48 3.35 3.87 -23.03
CA TYR A 48 4.64 3.88 -23.70
C TYR A 48 4.59 4.72 -24.99
N GLU A 49 3.58 4.52 -25.84
CA GLU A 49 3.40 5.26 -27.10
C GLU A 49 3.18 6.76 -26.89
N ILE A 50 2.39 7.12 -25.87
CA ILE A 50 2.05 8.51 -25.59
C ILE A 50 3.20 9.25 -24.86
N ASN A 51 4.10 8.53 -24.20
CA ASN A 51 5.29 9.11 -23.54
C ASN A 51 6.59 8.61 -24.18
N PRO A 52 6.85 8.94 -25.47
CA PRO A 52 8.02 8.47 -26.17
C PRO A 52 9.30 8.95 -25.45
N ASN A 53 10.34 8.11 -25.45
CA ASN A 53 11.65 8.37 -24.84
C ASN A 53 11.71 8.38 -23.31
N LEU A 54 10.61 8.15 -22.58
CA LEU A 54 10.66 8.02 -21.12
C LEU A 54 10.98 6.59 -20.65
N VAL A 55 10.75 5.57 -21.48
CA VAL A 55 11.04 4.17 -21.14
C VAL A 55 12.48 3.84 -21.51
N ASP A 56 13.25 3.24 -20.60
CA ASP A 56 14.62 2.80 -20.87
C ASP A 56 14.63 1.56 -21.79
N SER A 57 15.74 1.36 -22.52
CA SER A 57 15.95 0.19 -23.38
C SER A 57 15.84 -1.12 -22.59
N ASN A 58 15.35 -2.19 -23.22
CA ASN A 58 15.16 -3.53 -22.65
C ASN A 58 14.11 -3.61 -21.52
N PHE A 59 13.30 -2.57 -21.34
CA PHE A 59 12.15 -2.65 -20.42
C PHE A 59 11.00 -3.41 -21.08
N VAL A 60 10.32 -4.23 -20.27
CA VAL A 60 9.16 -5.03 -20.68
C VAL A 60 7.94 -4.12 -20.82
N ILE A 61 7.35 -4.13 -22.01
CA ILE A 61 6.12 -3.41 -22.35
C ILE A 61 5.02 -4.43 -22.64
N TYR A 62 3.92 -4.33 -21.91
CA TYR A 62 2.76 -5.19 -22.07
C TYR A 62 1.83 -4.63 -23.14
N THR A 63 1.42 -5.48 -24.10
CA THR A 63 0.44 -5.10 -25.14
C THR A 63 -0.94 -4.82 -24.54
N SER A 64 -1.28 -5.50 -23.44
CA SER A 64 -2.54 -5.31 -22.74
C SER A 64 -2.40 -5.29 -21.22
N GLY A 65 -3.07 -4.33 -20.59
CA GLY A 65 -3.26 -4.24 -19.15
C GLY A 65 -1.99 -3.90 -18.38
N GLY A 66 -1.77 -2.60 -18.14
CA GLY A 66 -0.70 -2.11 -17.26
C GLY A 66 -1.00 -2.25 -15.77
N TYR A 67 -0.06 -1.77 -14.97
CA TYR A 67 -0.21 -1.69 -13.51
C TYR A 67 0.23 -0.32 -12.98
N ASP A 68 -0.08 -0.05 -11.70
CA ASP A 68 0.22 1.25 -11.07
C ASP A 68 1.72 1.59 -11.01
N GLY A 69 2.60 0.60 -11.11
CA GLY A 69 4.06 0.78 -11.06
C GLY A 69 4.59 1.74 -12.12
N GLN A 70 4.01 1.69 -13.32
CA GLN A 70 4.41 2.53 -14.45
C GLN A 70 4.30 4.03 -14.15
N PHE A 71 3.27 4.45 -13.41
CA PHE A 71 3.08 5.87 -13.08
C PHE A 71 4.13 6.37 -12.11
N PHE A 72 4.59 5.53 -11.18
CA PHE A 72 5.69 5.91 -10.29
C PHE A 72 7.00 6.06 -11.05
N TYR A 73 7.26 5.16 -12.00
CA TYR A 73 8.43 5.22 -12.88
C TYR A 73 8.40 6.48 -13.78
N PHE A 74 7.28 6.72 -14.46
CA PHE A 74 7.13 7.87 -15.35
C PHE A 74 7.26 9.20 -14.60
N LEU A 75 6.63 9.32 -13.43
CA LEU A 75 6.77 10.51 -12.58
C LEU A 75 8.23 10.69 -12.11
N ALA A 76 8.95 9.59 -11.81
CA ALA A 76 10.36 9.68 -11.46
C ALA A 76 11.23 10.15 -12.64
N LYS A 77 10.96 9.65 -13.86
CA LYS A 77 11.66 10.09 -15.07
C LYS A 77 11.41 11.57 -15.35
N ASP A 78 10.17 12.02 -15.25
CA ASP A 78 9.81 13.42 -15.45
C ASP A 78 10.52 14.34 -14.45
N LEU A 79 10.47 14.00 -13.15
CA LEU A 79 11.08 14.78 -12.06
C LEU A 79 12.61 14.93 -12.17
N PHE A 80 13.32 13.93 -12.71
CA PHE A 80 14.79 13.89 -12.66
C PHE A 80 15.48 13.87 -14.04
N VAL A 81 14.74 13.69 -15.13
CA VAL A 81 15.28 13.62 -16.51
C VAL A 81 14.50 14.52 -17.46
N GLY A 82 13.17 14.41 -17.45
CA GLY A 82 12.28 14.97 -18.47
C GLY A 82 12.08 16.48 -18.41
N GLY A 83 12.00 17.09 -17.22
CA GLY A 83 12.05 18.54 -17.01
C GLY A 83 10.90 19.39 -17.59
N ASP A 84 10.16 18.90 -18.58
CA ASP A 84 9.23 19.70 -19.38
C ASP A 84 7.75 19.54 -18.96
N TRP A 85 7.43 18.67 -17.98
CA TRP A 85 6.07 18.43 -17.46
C TRP A 85 5.02 18.03 -18.52
N ASP A 86 5.46 17.56 -19.69
CA ASP A 86 4.62 16.99 -20.74
C ASP A 86 4.23 15.53 -20.45
N LEU A 87 4.46 15.07 -19.22
CA LEU A 87 4.14 13.71 -18.81
C LEU A 87 2.63 13.44 -18.87
N ILE A 88 2.25 12.43 -19.64
CA ILE A 88 0.86 11.98 -19.76
C ILE A 88 0.67 10.69 -18.97
N VAL A 89 0.01 10.80 -17.82
CA VAL A 89 -0.45 9.66 -16.99
C VAL A 89 -1.96 9.48 -17.09
N ASP A 90 -2.55 8.56 -16.33
CA ASP A 90 -4.01 8.38 -16.29
C ASP A 90 -4.72 9.63 -15.75
N SER A 91 -4.39 10.04 -14.52
CA SER A 91 -4.90 11.24 -13.88
C SER A 91 -3.75 11.97 -13.19
N TYR A 92 -3.32 13.08 -13.77
CA TYR A 92 -2.11 13.77 -13.32
C TYR A 92 -2.22 14.19 -11.86
N HIS A 93 -3.28 14.92 -11.49
CA HIS A 93 -3.41 15.39 -10.10
C HIS A 93 -3.47 14.23 -9.11
N PHE A 94 -4.08 13.11 -9.48
CA PHE A 94 -4.14 11.91 -8.65
C PHE A 94 -2.77 11.26 -8.43
N ARG A 95 -1.91 11.25 -9.46
CA ARG A 95 -0.57 10.66 -9.38
C ARG A 95 0.45 11.62 -8.75
N PHE A 96 0.34 12.92 -9.04
CA PHE A 96 1.26 13.95 -8.60
C PHE A 96 1.38 14.04 -7.07
N HIS A 97 0.27 14.04 -6.34
CA HIS A 97 0.31 14.09 -4.88
C HIS A 97 0.75 12.77 -4.21
N ARG A 98 1.01 11.72 -4.99
CA ARG A 98 1.52 10.41 -4.54
C ARG A 98 2.97 10.18 -5.00
N MET A 99 3.75 11.25 -5.05
CA MET A 99 5.13 11.24 -5.57
C MET A 99 6.16 10.54 -4.65
N GLY A 100 5.80 10.11 -3.44
CA GLY A 100 6.76 9.60 -2.45
C GLY A 100 7.73 8.54 -3.01
N LEU A 101 7.21 7.48 -3.63
CA LEU A 101 8.06 6.43 -4.22
C LEU A 101 8.95 6.98 -5.35
N SER A 102 8.35 7.75 -6.26
CA SER A 102 9.02 8.36 -7.41
C SER A 102 10.16 9.28 -7.01
N LEU A 103 9.96 10.09 -5.95
CA LEU A 103 10.95 11.02 -5.45
C LEU A 103 12.19 10.28 -4.93
N PHE A 104 12.01 9.29 -4.05
CA PHE A 104 13.15 8.60 -3.42
C PHE A 104 13.89 7.70 -4.39
N VAL A 105 13.17 6.87 -5.13
CA VAL A 105 13.79 5.94 -6.06
C VAL A 105 14.34 6.69 -7.28
N GLY A 106 13.63 7.70 -7.77
CA GLY A 106 14.08 8.55 -8.88
C GLY A 106 15.38 9.28 -8.56
N ALA A 107 15.52 9.83 -7.35
CA ALA A 107 16.76 10.49 -6.94
C ALA A 107 17.96 9.54 -6.97
N VAL A 108 17.81 8.32 -6.44
CA VAL A 108 18.87 7.31 -6.47
C VAL A 108 19.14 6.82 -7.90
N SER A 109 18.08 6.63 -8.70
CA SER A 109 18.18 6.19 -10.10
C SER A 109 18.80 7.26 -11.01
N LYS A 110 18.68 8.55 -10.67
CA LYS A 110 19.38 9.63 -11.38
C LYS A 110 20.90 9.52 -11.24
N VAL A 111 21.38 9.03 -10.09
CA VAL A 111 22.81 8.86 -9.81
C VAL A 111 23.34 7.54 -10.39
N VAL A 112 22.58 6.45 -10.25
CA VAL A 112 23.01 5.09 -10.64
C VAL A 112 22.68 4.75 -12.10
N GLY A 113 21.70 5.42 -12.68
CA GLY A 113 21.14 5.15 -14.00
C GLY A 113 19.73 4.56 -13.93
N PHE A 114 18.80 5.12 -14.73
CA PHE A 114 17.39 4.72 -14.71
C PHE A 114 17.13 3.32 -15.27
N SER A 115 18.04 2.75 -16.07
CA SER A 115 18.00 1.34 -16.44
C SER A 115 18.00 0.39 -15.24
N HIS A 116 18.51 0.83 -14.08
CA HIS A 116 18.54 0.07 -12.83
C HIS A 116 17.35 0.39 -11.91
N TYR A 117 16.40 1.24 -12.34
CA TYR A 117 15.25 1.66 -11.55
C TYR A 117 14.46 0.48 -10.94
N PRO A 118 14.17 -0.62 -11.65
CA PRO A 118 13.45 -1.75 -11.06
C PRO A 118 14.18 -2.36 -9.86
N LEU A 119 15.49 -2.55 -9.98
CA LEU A 119 16.33 -3.13 -8.92
C LEU A 119 16.45 -2.17 -7.73
N VAL A 120 16.71 -0.89 -7.98
CA VAL A 120 16.78 0.14 -6.94
C VAL A 120 15.46 0.22 -6.18
N THR A 121 14.32 0.22 -6.89
CA THR A 121 12.99 0.21 -6.30
C THR A 121 12.81 -1.00 -5.39
N LEU A 122 13.13 -2.19 -5.89
CA LEU A 122 12.94 -3.44 -5.16
C LEU A 122 13.77 -3.47 -3.86
N LEU A 123 15.04 -3.11 -3.94
CA LEU A 123 15.93 -3.04 -2.77
C LEU A 123 15.45 -2.01 -1.75
N PHE A 124 15.02 -0.83 -2.21
CA PHE A 124 14.51 0.22 -1.35
C PHE A 124 13.22 -0.21 -0.61
N LEU A 125 12.30 -0.86 -1.33
CA LEU A 125 11.07 -1.41 -0.75
C LEU A 125 11.37 -2.51 0.27
N PHE A 126 12.25 -3.47 -0.04
CA PHE A 126 12.61 -4.56 0.86
C PHE A 126 13.34 -4.07 2.12
N LEU A 127 14.23 -3.09 1.98
CA LEU A 127 14.91 -2.47 3.12
C LEU A 127 13.91 -1.76 4.03
N THR A 128 13.04 -0.93 3.46
CA THR A 128 12.06 -0.16 4.23
C THR A 128 11.03 -1.06 4.90
N PHE A 129 10.58 -2.11 4.21
CA PHE A 129 9.73 -3.16 4.76
C PHE A 129 10.40 -3.90 5.91
N SER A 130 11.68 -4.26 5.77
CA SER A 130 12.44 -4.94 6.83
C SER A 130 12.51 -4.08 8.09
N VAL A 131 12.82 -2.79 7.94
CA VAL A 131 12.84 -1.84 9.07
C VAL A 131 11.46 -1.72 9.71
N SER A 132 10.39 -1.64 8.91
CA SER A 132 9.03 -1.55 9.44
C SER A 132 8.61 -2.81 10.22
N VAL A 133 9.01 -3.99 9.77
CA VAL A 133 8.81 -5.26 10.50
C VAL A 133 9.49 -5.22 11.87
N PHE A 134 10.72 -4.71 11.98
CA PHE A 134 11.38 -4.52 13.28
C PHE A 134 10.63 -3.52 14.17
N CYS A 135 10.20 -2.39 13.61
CA CYS A 135 9.42 -1.40 14.34
C CYS A 135 8.09 -1.97 14.85
N LEU A 136 7.36 -2.74 14.02
CA LEU A 136 6.13 -3.41 14.41
C LEU A 136 6.38 -4.44 15.51
N TYR A 137 7.41 -5.26 15.35
CA TYR A 137 7.82 -6.22 16.38
C TYR A 137 8.11 -5.52 17.70
N SER A 138 8.81 -4.38 17.70
CA SER A 138 9.08 -3.61 18.91
C SER A 138 7.82 -2.99 19.53
N LEU A 139 6.85 -2.58 18.72
CA LEU A 139 5.55 -2.06 19.17
C LEU A 139 4.65 -3.13 19.81
N LEU A 140 4.78 -4.40 19.39
CA LEU A 140 3.97 -5.48 19.93
C LEU A 140 4.36 -5.81 21.38
N PRO A 141 3.38 -6.06 22.28
CA PRO A 141 3.66 -6.56 23.63
C PRO A 141 4.42 -7.89 23.61
N GLU A 142 5.23 -8.17 24.64
CA GLU A 142 6.07 -9.39 24.73
C GLU A 142 5.29 -10.70 24.50
N ARG A 143 4.11 -10.82 25.10
CA ARG A 143 3.24 -12.00 24.94
C ARG A 143 2.63 -12.15 23.54
N LYS A 144 2.76 -11.12 22.69
CA LYS A 144 2.12 -11.01 21.37
C LYS A 144 3.13 -10.83 20.24
N LYS A 145 4.44 -10.95 20.49
CA LYS A 145 5.47 -10.79 19.45
C LYS A 145 5.26 -11.69 18.23
N TRP A 146 4.65 -12.86 18.41
CA TRP A 146 4.28 -13.78 17.31
C TRP A 146 3.32 -13.18 16.28
N PHE A 147 2.60 -12.11 16.61
CA PHE A 147 1.68 -11.48 15.67
C PHE A 147 2.38 -10.89 14.44
N VAL A 148 3.68 -10.64 14.52
CA VAL A 148 4.49 -10.25 13.36
C VAL A 148 4.41 -11.27 12.21
N VAL A 149 4.17 -12.55 12.52
CA VAL A 149 3.98 -13.61 11.50
C VAL A 149 2.76 -13.31 10.63
N PHE A 150 1.66 -12.81 11.20
CA PHE A 150 0.48 -12.44 10.40
C PHE A 150 0.78 -11.25 9.50
N TYR A 151 1.59 -10.29 9.95
CA TYR A 151 2.02 -9.19 9.08
C TYR A 151 2.89 -9.70 7.93
N LEU A 152 3.92 -10.52 8.21
CA LEU A 152 4.79 -11.09 7.18
C LEU A 152 4.01 -11.97 6.20
N PHE A 153 3.28 -12.97 6.69
CA PHE A 153 2.62 -13.99 5.87
C PHE A 153 1.13 -13.67 5.67
N SER A 154 0.85 -12.46 5.18
CA SER A 154 -0.49 -12.02 4.73
C SER A 154 -0.52 -11.79 3.23
N PRO A 155 -1.68 -11.93 2.56
CA PRO A 155 -1.82 -11.60 1.15
C PRO A 155 -1.56 -10.11 0.92
N PHE A 156 -1.80 -9.27 1.93
CA PHE A 156 -1.63 -7.82 1.82
C PHE A 156 -0.14 -7.45 1.75
N SER A 157 0.67 -7.97 2.68
CA SER A 157 2.12 -7.75 2.65
C SER A 157 2.78 -8.45 1.47
N LEU A 158 2.34 -9.66 1.13
CA LEU A 158 2.86 -10.37 -0.04
C LEU A 158 2.59 -9.56 -1.31
N ASN A 159 1.33 -9.19 -1.57
CA ASN A 159 0.96 -8.45 -2.77
C ASN A 159 1.64 -7.08 -2.86
N ALA A 160 1.75 -6.36 -1.74
CA ALA A 160 2.41 -5.05 -1.68
C ALA A 160 3.92 -5.11 -1.97
N ASN A 161 4.57 -6.28 -1.81
CA ASN A 161 6.00 -6.47 -2.06
C ASN A 161 6.31 -7.28 -3.33
N LEU A 162 5.30 -7.73 -4.08
CA LEU A 162 5.47 -8.46 -5.35
C LEU A 162 5.54 -7.55 -6.58
N LEU A 163 5.09 -6.30 -6.46
CA LEU A 163 5.04 -5.33 -7.54
C LEU A 163 5.72 -4.03 -7.09
N LEU A 164 6.25 -3.27 -8.04
CA LEU A 164 6.97 -2.03 -7.75
C LEU A 164 5.99 -0.86 -7.55
N VAL A 165 5.23 -0.91 -6.46
CA VAL A 165 4.19 0.06 -6.11
C VAL A 165 4.41 0.67 -4.73
N ALA A 166 3.77 1.81 -4.48
CA ALA A 166 3.96 2.61 -3.27
C ALA A 166 3.30 2.04 -2.00
N ASP A 167 2.49 0.98 -2.06
CA ASP A 167 1.71 0.50 -0.92
C ASP A 167 2.57 -0.05 0.23
N SER A 168 3.57 -0.86 -0.08
CA SER A 168 4.50 -1.38 0.93
C SER A 168 5.28 -0.23 1.58
N LEU A 169 5.68 0.76 0.78
CA LEU A 169 6.37 1.96 1.26
C LEU A 169 5.48 2.78 2.20
N PHE A 170 4.24 3.05 1.80
CA PHE A 170 3.25 3.79 2.57
C PHE A 170 3.01 3.18 3.94
N VAL A 171 2.73 1.87 3.98
CA VAL A 171 2.46 1.17 5.25
C VAL A 171 3.72 1.08 6.10
N SER A 172 4.88 0.86 5.50
CA SER A 172 6.15 0.80 6.21
C SER A 172 6.48 2.13 6.88
N PHE A 173 6.34 3.26 6.18
CA PHE A 173 6.48 4.58 6.79
C PHE A 173 5.46 4.83 7.89
N GLY A 174 4.21 4.40 7.73
CA GLY A 174 3.21 4.48 8.79
C GLY A 174 3.61 3.75 10.07
N ILE A 175 4.10 2.50 9.95
CA ILE A 175 4.55 1.69 11.09
C ILE A 175 5.76 2.35 11.76
N ILE A 176 6.74 2.81 10.98
CA ILE A 176 7.96 3.45 11.48
C ILE A 176 7.63 4.79 12.18
N ALA A 177 6.76 5.60 11.57
CA ALA A 177 6.27 6.85 12.16
C ALA A 177 5.59 6.59 13.51
N PHE A 178 4.69 5.60 13.54
CA PHE A 178 3.98 5.24 14.76
C PHE A 178 4.91 4.67 15.85
N TYR A 179 5.94 3.93 15.47
CA TYR A 179 6.99 3.48 16.38
C TYR A 179 7.69 4.67 17.04
N PHE A 180 8.17 5.65 16.27
CA PHE A 180 8.81 6.83 16.85
C PHE A 180 7.84 7.70 17.67
N PHE A 181 6.58 7.79 17.23
CA PHE A 181 5.52 8.47 17.97
C PHE A 181 5.33 7.87 19.36
N LYS A 182 5.18 6.54 19.46
CA LYS A 182 5.02 5.83 20.75
C LYS A 182 6.26 5.94 21.63
N ASN A 183 7.45 5.98 21.04
CA ASN A 183 8.72 6.18 21.74
C ASN A 183 9.06 7.65 22.05
N LYS A 184 8.12 8.59 21.84
CA LYS A 184 8.27 10.03 22.12
C LYS A 184 9.44 10.69 21.35
N LYS A 185 9.83 10.15 20.20
CA LYS A 185 10.82 10.74 19.29
C LYS A 185 10.10 11.60 18.25
N ASP A 186 9.54 12.72 18.70
CA ASP A 186 8.55 13.48 17.92
C ASP A 186 9.05 13.95 16.55
N LEU A 187 10.31 14.41 16.43
CA LEU A 187 10.88 14.85 15.15
C LEU A 187 10.98 13.72 14.11
N LEU A 188 11.45 12.55 14.53
CA LEU A 188 11.52 11.37 13.65
C LEU A 188 10.13 10.88 13.27
N ALA A 189 9.18 10.90 14.20
CA ALA A 189 7.79 10.56 13.92
C ALA A 189 7.20 11.48 12.85
N VAL A 190 7.38 12.80 12.98
CA VAL A 190 6.88 13.78 12.01
C VAL A 190 7.56 13.65 10.66
N PHE A 191 8.87 13.39 10.63
CA PHE A 191 9.57 13.10 9.38
C PHE A 191 8.94 11.90 8.65
N PHE A 192 8.77 10.76 9.33
CA PHE A 192 8.16 9.58 8.70
C PHE A 192 6.67 9.75 8.38
N PHE A 193 5.92 10.55 9.15
CA PHE A 193 4.56 10.91 8.78
C PHE A 193 4.50 11.78 7.53
N LEU A 194 5.44 12.72 7.35
CA LEU A 194 5.58 13.46 6.09
C LEU A 194 5.83 12.51 4.94
N LEU A 195 6.79 11.57 5.09
CA LEU A 195 7.07 10.56 4.08
C LEU A 195 5.85 9.69 3.74
N MET A 196 5.09 9.30 4.77
CA MET A 196 3.85 8.53 4.59
C MET A 196 2.82 9.30 3.77
N VAL A 197 2.57 10.56 4.12
CA VAL A 197 1.52 11.39 3.50
C VAL A 197 1.84 11.72 2.05
N ILE A 198 3.10 12.06 1.72
CA ILE A 198 3.50 12.30 0.31
C ILE A 198 3.52 11.02 -0.53
N THR A 199 3.50 9.85 0.12
CA THR A 199 3.39 8.55 -0.57
C THR A 199 1.93 8.23 -0.86
N ARG A 200 1.03 8.39 0.12
CA ARG A 200 -0.44 8.31 -0.07
C ARG A 200 -1.16 9.24 0.89
N GLU A 201 -2.18 9.91 0.36
CA GLU A 201 -3.04 10.88 1.05
C GLU A 201 -3.75 10.31 2.28
N LEU A 202 -4.04 8.99 2.30
CA LEU A 202 -4.62 8.30 3.45
C LEU A 202 -3.75 8.39 4.71
N GLY A 203 -2.46 8.72 4.57
CA GLY A 203 -1.57 8.98 5.71
C GLY A 203 -2.06 10.12 6.62
N VAL A 204 -2.81 11.09 6.08
CA VAL A 204 -3.34 12.21 6.86
C VAL A 204 -4.25 11.72 7.99
N LEU A 205 -4.92 10.58 7.82
CA LEU A 205 -5.79 9.99 8.83
C LEU A 205 -5.07 9.66 10.14
N PHE A 206 -3.75 9.40 10.12
CA PHE A 206 -2.98 9.22 11.36
C PHE A 206 -2.80 10.52 12.13
N LEU A 207 -2.65 11.63 11.41
CA LEU A 207 -2.36 12.94 12.00
C LEU A 207 -3.57 13.51 12.73
N VAL A 208 -4.78 13.29 12.17
CA VAL A 208 -6.05 13.79 12.72
C VAL A 208 -6.18 13.51 14.23
N PRO A 209 -6.24 12.26 14.72
CA PRO A 209 -6.41 12.00 16.15
C PRO A 209 -5.25 12.51 17.00
N ILE A 210 -4.02 12.51 16.46
CA ILE A 210 -2.82 12.99 17.16
C ILE A 210 -2.90 14.50 17.40
N VAL A 211 -3.22 15.26 16.37
CA VAL A 211 -3.37 16.72 16.42
C VAL A 211 -4.56 17.11 17.30
N PHE A 212 -5.72 16.45 17.14
CA PHE A 212 -6.88 16.70 18.00
C PHE A 212 -6.56 16.45 19.48
N LYS A 213 -5.89 15.35 19.83
CA LYS A 213 -5.44 15.10 21.21
C LYS A 213 -4.41 16.11 21.72
N ALA A 214 -3.57 16.64 20.85
CA ALA A 214 -2.63 17.69 21.23
C ALA A 214 -3.36 19.00 21.51
N LEU A 215 -4.35 19.35 20.68
CA LEU A 215 -5.22 20.52 20.82
C LEU A 215 -6.02 20.47 22.13
N PHE A 216 -6.80 19.40 22.36
CA PHE A 216 -7.58 19.24 23.60
C PHE A 216 -6.70 19.17 24.86
N GLY A 217 -5.49 18.61 24.73
CA GLY A 217 -4.51 18.60 25.81
C GLY A 217 -3.75 19.91 25.99
N LYS A 218 -4.07 20.97 25.23
CA LYS A 218 -3.36 22.27 25.22
C LYS A 218 -1.85 22.15 25.00
N ARG A 219 -1.41 21.12 24.27
CA ARG A 219 0.00 20.86 23.92
C ARG A 219 0.33 21.49 22.58
N TRP A 220 0.34 22.82 22.52
CA TRP A 220 0.50 23.62 21.30
C TRP A 220 1.72 23.24 20.47
N ARG A 221 2.87 23.02 21.11
CA ARG A 221 4.10 22.60 20.42
C ARG A 221 3.91 21.29 19.65
N LYS A 222 3.22 20.31 20.25
CA LYS A 222 2.93 19.03 19.58
C LYS A 222 1.88 19.20 18.49
N MET A 223 0.85 20.00 18.75
CA MET A 223 -0.18 20.30 17.75
C MET A 223 0.46 20.87 16.47
N VAL A 224 1.25 21.94 16.59
CA VAL A 224 1.93 22.56 15.45
C VAL A 224 2.84 21.55 14.75
N LEU A 225 3.68 20.85 15.53
CA LEU A 225 4.66 19.92 14.97
C LEU A 225 4.01 18.79 14.16
N TYR A 226 2.94 18.16 14.67
CA TYR A 226 2.24 17.07 13.97
C TYR A 226 1.26 17.56 12.88
N SER A 227 0.94 18.86 12.83
CA SER A 227 0.21 19.44 11.71
C SER A 227 1.08 19.66 10.47
N LEU A 228 2.41 19.80 10.63
CA LEU A 228 3.32 20.11 9.52
C LEU A 228 3.22 19.14 8.34
N PRO A 229 3.18 17.80 8.51
CA PRO A 229 3.03 16.88 7.39
C PRO A 229 1.73 17.08 6.60
N GLY A 230 0.62 17.35 7.30
CA GLY A 230 -0.67 17.60 6.66
C GLY A 230 -0.68 18.93 5.91
N ILE A 231 -0.09 19.98 6.50
CA ILE A 231 0.05 21.28 5.84
C ILE A 231 0.93 21.17 4.61
N ALA A 232 2.09 20.51 4.71
CA ALA A 232 3.01 20.30 3.59
C ALA A 232 2.32 19.56 2.44
N PHE A 233 1.50 18.55 2.76
CA PHE A 233 0.70 17.84 1.76
C PHE A 233 -0.35 18.74 1.09
N LEU A 234 -1.07 19.55 1.87
CA LEU A 234 -2.01 20.52 1.31
C LEU A 234 -1.32 21.56 0.43
N CYS A 235 -0.11 22.01 0.80
CA CYS A 235 0.70 22.87 -0.04
C CYS A 235 1.12 22.18 -1.34
N LEU A 236 1.50 20.90 -1.30
CA LEU A 236 1.82 20.11 -2.50
C LEU A 236 0.60 19.97 -3.42
N VAL A 237 -0.57 19.64 -2.86
CA VAL A 237 -1.83 19.56 -3.61
C VAL A 237 -2.18 20.93 -4.21
N GLY A 238 -2.08 22.01 -3.42
CA GLY A 238 -2.33 23.37 -3.87
C GLY A 238 -1.37 23.80 -4.98
N TYR A 239 -0.08 23.47 -4.86
CA TYR A 239 0.90 23.72 -5.91
C TYR A 239 0.52 23.02 -7.21
N GLY A 240 0.16 21.74 -7.15
CA GLY A 240 -0.28 20.99 -8.33
C GLY A 240 -1.56 21.52 -8.98
N LEU A 241 -2.41 22.23 -8.22
CA LEU A 241 -3.61 22.90 -8.76
C LEU A 241 -3.30 24.26 -9.39
N ILE A 242 -2.31 24.99 -8.86
CA ILE A 242 -1.91 26.32 -9.38
C ILE A 242 -1.03 26.17 -10.63
N HIS A 243 -0.21 25.11 -10.68
CA HIS A 243 0.66 24.79 -11.80
C HIS A 243 0.24 23.45 -12.43
N PRO A 244 -0.93 23.40 -13.10
CA PRO A 244 -1.33 22.21 -13.82
C PRO A 244 -0.36 21.95 -14.98
N PRO A 245 -0.12 20.68 -15.32
CA PRO A 245 0.70 20.30 -16.48
C PRO A 245 -0.03 20.66 -17.77
N ASN A 246 0.66 20.55 -18.90
CA ASN A 246 0.07 20.75 -20.23
C ASN A 246 -1.04 19.73 -20.57
N HIS A 247 -1.10 18.60 -19.86
CA HIS A 247 -2.12 17.57 -20.03
C HIS A 247 -2.58 16.95 -18.71
N LEU A 248 -3.90 16.84 -18.49
CA LEU A 248 -4.47 16.33 -17.23
C LEU A 248 -4.47 14.79 -17.10
N GLY A 249 -4.12 14.09 -18.17
CA GLY A 249 -4.03 12.64 -18.26
C GLY A 249 -5.05 12.03 -19.22
N THR A 250 -4.88 10.75 -19.57
CA THR A 250 -5.74 10.06 -20.56
C THR A 250 -7.13 9.72 -20.03
N ASN A 251 -7.29 9.69 -18.71
CA ASN A 251 -8.57 9.50 -18.04
C ASN A 251 -8.54 10.31 -16.75
N PRO A 252 -8.92 11.60 -16.78
CA PRO A 252 -8.91 12.46 -15.59
C PRO A 252 -9.97 11.97 -14.59
N LEU A 253 -9.61 10.92 -13.85
CA LEU A 253 -10.45 10.28 -12.86
C LEU A 253 -10.73 11.29 -11.75
N GLY A 254 -12.00 11.62 -11.58
CA GLY A 254 -12.50 12.29 -10.39
C GLY A 254 -12.63 11.31 -9.23
N PHE A 255 -12.70 11.83 -8.01
CA PHE A 255 -12.97 11.00 -6.82
C PHE A 255 -14.26 10.18 -6.97
N ARG A 256 -15.28 10.75 -7.64
CA ARG A 256 -16.57 10.08 -7.90
C ARG A 256 -16.46 8.86 -8.81
N ASP A 257 -15.44 8.78 -9.66
CA ASP A 257 -15.25 7.65 -10.57
C ASP A 257 -14.64 6.44 -9.86
N MET A 258 -14.01 6.66 -8.70
CA MET A 258 -13.41 5.60 -7.87
C MET A 258 -14.33 5.13 -6.73
N THR A 259 -15.46 5.80 -6.53
CA THR A 259 -16.36 5.55 -5.40
C THR A 259 -17.77 5.24 -5.85
N ASP A 260 -18.43 4.34 -5.15
CA ASP A 260 -19.85 4.04 -5.28
C ASP A 260 -20.56 4.26 -3.93
N LEU A 261 -21.88 4.06 -3.90
CA LEU A 261 -22.62 3.99 -2.64
C LEU A 261 -22.07 2.86 -1.76
N PRO A 262 -22.22 2.95 -0.42
CA PRO A 262 -21.75 1.91 0.50
C PRO A 262 -22.21 0.51 0.08
N LEU A 263 -21.24 -0.39 -0.10
CA LEU A 263 -21.42 -1.78 -0.56
C LEU A 263 -21.95 -1.98 -1.98
N PHE A 264 -22.35 -0.92 -2.70
CA PHE A 264 -22.85 -1.07 -4.07
C PHE A 264 -21.79 -1.67 -4.98
N GLY A 265 -20.54 -1.21 -4.90
CA GLY A 265 -19.44 -1.77 -5.68
C GLY A 265 -19.25 -3.28 -5.46
N PHE A 266 -19.46 -3.77 -4.23
CA PHE A 266 -19.40 -5.21 -3.93
C PHE A 266 -20.49 -5.99 -4.67
N PHE A 267 -21.75 -5.55 -4.57
CA PHE A 267 -22.88 -6.24 -5.23
C PHE A 267 -22.79 -6.14 -6.76
N LYS A 268 -22.45 -4.96 -7.29
CA LYS A 268 -22.25 -4.71 -8.72
C LYS A 268 -21.09 -5.53 -9.29
N SER A 269 -20.11 -5.88 -8.46
CA SER A 269 -18.99 -6.75 -8.88
C SER A 269 -19.40 -8.17 -9.27
N PHE A 270 -20.61 -8.62 -8.89
CA PHE A 270 -21.21 -9.90 -9.31
C PHE A 270 -22.16 -9.76 -10.50
N GLN A 271 -22.40 -8.54 -10.99
CA GLN A 271 -23.24 -8.33 -12.16
C GLN A 271 -22.41 -8.46 -13.44
N GLU A 272 -22.83 -9.35 -14.33
CA GLU A 272 -22.33 -9.47 -15.71
C GLU A 272 -23.53 -9.46 -16.66
N GLY A 273 -23.51 -8.56 -17.65
CA GLY A 273 -24.61 -8.42 -18.62
C GLY A 273 -25.97 -8.06 -18.01
N GLY A 274 -25.98 -7.35 -16.87
CA GLY A 274 -27.21 -7.00 -16.14
C GLY A 274 -27.79 -8.12 -15.27
N SER A 275 -27.17 -9.30 -15.26
CA SER A 275 -27.59 -10.45 -14.44
C SER A 275 -26.60 -10.70 -13.30
N PHE A 276 -27.11 -11.13 -12.14
CA PHE A 276 -26.25 -11.58 -11.03
C PHE A 276 -25.68 -12.95 -11.34
N GLN A 277 -24.35 -13.09 -11.35
CA GLN A 277 -23.66 -14.35 -11.58
C GLN A 277 -22.57 -14.57 -10.54
N PHE A 278 -22.67 -15.69 -9.80
CA PHE A 278 -21.62 -16.12 -8.88
C PHE A 278 -20.74 -17.19 -9.55
N LYS A 279 -19.46 -16.86 -9.78
CA LYS A 279 -18.45 -17.80 -10.29
C LYS A 279 -17.52 -18.19 -9.14
N LEU A 280 -17.01 -19.42 -9.15
CA LEU A 280 -16.10 -19.92 -8.09
C LEU A 280 -14.85 -19.04 -7.92
N LYS A 281 -14.35 -18.46 -9.02
CA LYS A 281 -13.22 -17.51 -9.01
C LYS A 281 -13.47 -16.24 -8.17
N GLU A 282 -14.74 -15.93 -7.86
CA GLU A 282 -15.14 -14.76 -7.08
C GLU A 282 -15.18 -15.04 -5.57
N PHE A 283 -14.97 -16.29 -5.13
CA PHE A 283 -14.95 -16.66 -3.72
C PHE A 283 -14.01 -15.83 -2.85
N PRO A 284 -12.78 -15.45 -3.29
CA PRO A 284 -11.92 -14.55 -2.52
C PRO A 284 -12.59 -13.21 -2.15
N LYS A 285 -13.47 -12.66 -3.01
CA LYS A 285 -14.19 -11.42 -2.71
C LYS A 285 -15.07 -11.55 -1.46
N ILE A 286 -15.72 -12.71 -1.30
CA ILE A 286 -16.55 -12.99 -0.12
C ILE A 286 -15.67 -13.01 1.14
N LEU A 287 -14.48 -13.61 1.07
CA LEU A 287 -13.53 -13.62 2.19
C LEU A 287 -13.06 -12.20 2.56
N PHE A 288 -12.80 -11.34 1.58
CA PHE A 288 -12.51 -9.93 1.83
C PHE A 288 -13.70 -9.18 2.45
N PHE A 289 -14.92 -9.45 2.00
CA PHE A 289 -16.13 -8.86 2.58
C PHE A 289 -16.36 -9.30 4.03
N ILE A 290 -16.16 -10.60 4.34
CA ILE A 290 -16.19 -11.09 5.74
C ILE A 290 -15.08 -10.42 6.56
N SER A 291 -13.90 -10.22 5.98
CA SER A 291 -12.79 -9.49 6.63
C SER A 291 -13.15 -8.04 6.96
N LEU A 292 -13.83 -7.34 6.03
CA LEU A 292 -14.35 -5.98 6.24
C LEU A 292 -15.32 -5.94 7.43
N ILE A 293 -16.28 -6.87 7.47
CA ILE A 293 -17.26 -6.97 8.57
C ILE A 293 -16.55 -7.27 9.89
N ALA A 294 -15.68 -8.29 9.91
CA ALA A 294 -14.97 -8.72 11.10
C ALA A 294 -14.13 -7.58 11.70
N LEU A 295 -13.38 -6.86 10.88
CA LEU A 295 -12.59 -5.70 11.31
C LEU A 295 -13.45 -4.53 11.77
N SER A 296 -14.59 -4.29 11.12
CA SER A 296 -15.54 -3.25 11.55
C SER A 296 -16.08 -3.55 12.95
N VAL A 297 -16.49 -4.80 13.20
CA VAL A 297 -16.95 -5.25 14.53
C VAL A 297 -15.84 -5.10 15.57
N VAL A 298 -14.62 -5.56 15.28
CA VAL A 298 -13.46 -5.43 16.18
C VAL A 298 -13.16 -3.96 16.49
N SER A 299 -13.23 -3.09 15.49
CA SER A 299 -12.93 -1.66 15.64
C SER A 299 -13.97 -0.96 16.50
N ILE A 300 -15.27 -1.27 16.31
CA ILE A 300 -16.36 -0.75 17.13
C ILE A 300 -16.25 -1.25 18.58
N GLN A 301 -15.93 -2.53 18.78
CA GLN A 301 -15.70 -3.08 20.14
C GLN A 301 -14.52 -2.38 20.83
N SER A 302 -13.40 -2.18 20.14
CA SER A 302 -12.25 -1.40 20.66
C SER A 302 -12.63 0.02 21.06
N LEU A 303 -13.49 0.66 20.27
CA LEU A 303 -13.92 2.02 20.51
C LEU A 303 -14.72 2.12 21.81
N LYS A 304 -15.62 1.16 22.05
CA LYS A 304 -16.44 1.08 23.26
C LYS A 304 -15.60 0.80 24.52
N GLU A 305 -14.58 -0.06 24.41
CA GLU A 305 -13.72 -0.41 25.55
C GLU A 305 -12.76 0.71 25.96
N SER A 306 -12.12 1.38 25.01
CA SER A 306 -11.15 2.44 25.33
C SER A 306 -10.94 3.44 24.18
N PHE A 307 -11.86 4.40 24.08
CA PHE A 307 -11.79 5.48 23.10
C PHE A 307 -10.46 6.25 23.17
N SER A 308 -10.09 6.75 24.35
CA SER A 308 -8.94 7.64 24.52
C SER A 308 -7.59 6.96 24.20
N ARG A 309 -7.45 5.66 24.49
CA ARG A 309 -6.20 4.92 24.24
C ARG A 309 -6.05 4.49 22.79
N ASN A 310 -7.13 4.06 22.15
CA ASN A 310 -7.07 3.40 20.85
C ASN A 310 -7.37 4.32 19.66
N ILE A 311 -7.88 5.53 19.85
CA ILE A 311 -8.31 6.39 18.72
C ILE A 311 -7.19 6.70 17.72
N ASP A 312 -5.92 6.73 18.15
CA ASP A 312 -4.77 6.96 17.24
C ASP A 312 -4.58 5.80 16.24
N LEU A 313 -5.06 4.61 16.58
CA LEU A 313 -5.08 3.42 15.72
C LEU A 313 -6.43 3.27 15.01
N LEU A 314 -7.53 3.50 15.73
CA LEU A 314 -8.87 3.26 15.21
C LEU A 314 -9.27 4.24 14.11
N PHE A 315 -8.91 5.51 14.22
CA PHE A 315 -9.27 6.51 13.21
C PHE A 315 -8.71 6.17 11.81
N PRO A 316 -7.41 5.86 11.64
CA PRO A 316 -6.90 5.42 10.34
C PRO A 316 -7.46 4.05 9.89
N ILE A 317 -7.73 3.12 10.82
CA ILE A 317 -8.41 1.85 10.49
C ILE A 317 -9.82 2.13 9.94
N PHE A 318 -10.62 2.94 10.63
CA PHE A 318 -11.98 3.28 10.20
C PHE A 318 -11.98 4.03 8.88
N GLY A 319 -11.07 4.99 8.67
CA GLY A 319 -10.95 5.66 7.38
C GLY A 319 -10.61 4.68 6.26
N SER A 320 -9.72 3.72 6.49
CA SER A 320 -9.40 2.69 5.49
C SER A 320 -10.58 1.74 5.21
N LEU A 321 -11.30 1.32 6.26
CA LEU A 321 -12.52 0.51 6.13
C LEU A 321 -13.61 1.27 5.37
N PHE A 322 -13.72 2.58 5.59
CA PHE A 322 -14.65 3.45 4.87
C PHE A 322 -14.30 3.54 3.38
N VAL A 323 -13.02 3.67 3.02
CA VAL A 323 -12.61 3.65 1.61
C VAL A 323 -12.95 2.31 0.95
N ILE A 324 -12.78 1.18 1.64
CA ILE A 324 -13.21 -0.14 1.13
C ILE A 324 -14.74 -0.20 0.96
N LEU A 325 -15.48 0.34 1.92
CA LEU A 325 -16.95 0.34 1.93
C LEU A 325 -17.54 1.06 0.70
N ILE A 326 -16.92 2.16 0.27
CA ILE A 326 -17.35 2.97 -0.87
C ILE A 326 -16.60 2.63 -2.16
N ALA A 327 -15.77 1.59 -2.19
CA ALA A 327 -14.98 1.28 -3.38
C ALA A 327 -15.88 0.83 -4.55
N GLU A 328 -15.61 1.32 -5.76
CA GLU A 328 -16.35 0.93 -6.95
C GLU A 328 -16.13 -0.55 -7.35
N GLN A 329 -16.96 -1.05 -8.29
CA GLN A 329 -16.93 -2.45 -8.72
C GLN A 329 -15.56 -2.92 -9.24
N GLY A 330 -14.77 -2.03 -9.85
CA GLY A 330 -13.44 -2.36 -10.39
C GLY A 330 -12.47 -2.82 -9.31
N TYR A 331 -12.49 -2.19 -8.13
CA TYR A 331 -11.69 -2.60 -6.98
C TYR A 331 -12.14 -3.95 -6.45
N TRP A 332 -13.44 -4.20 -6.35
CA TRP A 332 -13.98 -5.48 -5.88
C TRP A 332 -13.74 -6.62 -6.87
N ARG A 333 -13.65 -6.35 -8.18
CA ARG A 333 -13.33 -7.34 -9.22
C ARG A 333 -11.87 -7.79 -9.22
N SER A 334 -10.96 -6.94 -8.77
CA SER A 334 -9.52 -7.23 -8.75
C SER A 334 -9.06 -7.65 -7.37
N PHE A 335 -8.62 -8.90 -7.24
CA PHE A 335 -8.01 -9.39 -6.01
C PHE A 335 -6.83 -8.51 -5.56
N ASP A 336 -6.01 -8.06 -6.52
CA ASP A 336 -4.80 -7.30 -6.22
C ASP A 336 -5.14 -5.92 -5.65
N ASN A 337 -6.15 -5.25 -6.22
CA ASN A 337 -6.64 -3.97 -5.72
C ASN A 337 -7.26 -4.12 -4.34
N LEU A 338 -8.14 -5.11 -4.15
CA LEU A 338 -8.82 -5.33 -2.87
C LEU A 338 -7.84 -5.71 -1.75
N SER A 339 -6.85 -6.56 -2.04
CA SER A 339 -5.77 -6.91 -1.12
C SER A 339 -5.00 -5.69 -0.64
N ARG A 340 -4.67 -4.76 -1.55
CA ARG A 340 -3.92 -3.53 -1.23
C ARG A 340 -4.64 -2.63 -0.24
N MET A 341 -5.98 -2.60 -0.26
CA MET A 341 -6.76 -1.76 0.66
C MET A 341 -6.66 -2.20 2.12
N PHE A 342 -6.34 -3.48 2.38
CA PHE A 342 -6.15 -4.01 3.75
C PHE A 342 -4.71 -3.89 4.26
N THR A 343 -3.74 -3.53 3.41
CA THR A 343 -2.32 -3.48 3.77
C THR A 343 -2.04 -2.60 4.98
N LEU A 344 -2.73 -1.45 5.09
CA LEU A 344 -2.60 -0.56 6.24
C LEU A 344 -3.32 -1.13 7.47
N ILE A 345 -4.51 -1.70 7.29
CA ILE A 345 -5.38 -2.10 8.41
C ILE A 345 -4.73 -3.21 9.24
N LEU A 346 -4.12 -4.20 8.58
CA LEU A 346 -3.54 -5.36 9.26
C LEU A 346 -2.55 -5.00 10.38
N PRO A 347 -1.40 -4.33 10.13
CA PRO A 347 -0.40 -4.08 11.16
C PRO A 347 -0.95 -3.27 12.34
N PHE A 348 -1.82 -2.29 12.09
CA PHE A 348 -2.41 -1.48 13.17
C PHE A 348 -3.51 -2.21 13.94
N SER A 349 -4.25 -3.13 13.30
CA SER A 349 -5.20 -4.00 14.00
C SER A 349 -4.50 -4.94 15.01
N LEU A 350 -3.27 -5.38 14.70
CA LEU A 350 -2.46 -6.23 15.59
C LEU A 350 -2.05 -5.50 16.88
N LEU A 351 -1.97 -4.16 16.83
CA LEU A 351 -1.62 -3.31 17.97
C LEU A 351 -2.80 -3.01 18.90
N LEU A 352 -4.03 -3.37 18.53
CA LEU A 352 -5.20 -3.14 19.37
C LEU A 352 -5.11 -3.94 20.69
N GLU A 353 -5.50 -3.29 21.79
CA GLU A 353 -5.62 -3.95 23.08
C GLU A 353 -6.62 -5.10 23.02
N GLY A 354 -6.39 -6.17 23.79
CA GLY A 354 -7.31 -7.31 23.82
C GLY A 354 -7.41 -8.13 22.53
N ALA A 355 -6.65 -7.81 21.46
CA ALA A 355 -6.66 -8.48 20.16
C ALA A 355 -6.88 -10.01 20.21
N LEU A 356 -6.10 -10.73 21.03
CA LEU A 356 -6.19 -12.19 21.16
C LEU A 356 -7.54 -12.71 21.69
N LYS A 357 -8.26 -11.95 22.51
CA LYS A 357 -9.53 -12.38 23.11
C LYS A 357 -10.71 -12.23 22.15
N ARG A 358 -10.52 -11.54 21.02
CA ARG A 358 -11.61 -11.16 20.13
C ARG A 358 -11.79 -12.18 18.99
N PRO A 359 -12.93 -12.89 18.92
CA PRO A 359 -13.12 -13.94 17.93
C PRO A 359 -13.09 -13.40 16.49
N PHE A 360 -13.65 -12.21 16.25
CA PHE A 360 -13.65 -11.58 14.93
C PHE A 360 -12.26 -11.21 14.44
N LEU A 361 -11.33 -10.83 15.32
CA LEU A 361 -9.95 -10.59 14.89
C LEU A 361 -9.27 -11.91 14.51
N ARG A 362 -9.50 -12.99 15.26
CA ARG A 362 -8.98 -14.32 14.89
C ARG A 362 -9.56 -14.80 13.56
N LEU A 363 -10.85 -14.54 13.30
CA LEU A 363 -11.49 -14.82 12.01
C LEU A 363 -10.79 -14.06 10.87
N PHE A 364 -10.58 -12.75 11.04
CA PHE A 364 -9.85 -11.94 10.06
C PHE A 364 -8.43 -12.47 9.79
N LEU A 365 -7.69 -12.81 10.85
CA LEU A 365 -6.33 -13.36 10.72
C LEU A 365 -6.31 -14.74 10.06
N GLY A 366 -7.31 -15.59 10.34
CA GLY A 366 -7.48 -16.88 9.69
C GLY A 366 -7.78 -16.73 8.19
N ILE A 367 -8.71 -15.82 7.84
CA ILE A 367 -9.01 -15.48 6.45
C ILE A 367 -7.78 -14.95 5.73
N SER A 368 -6.99 -14.09 6.40
CA SER A 368 -5.73 -13.57 5.87
C SER A 368 -4.77 -14.71 5.51
N ILE A 369 -4.57 -15.72 6.36
CA ILE A 369 -3.72 -16.88 6.01
C ILE A 369 -4.28 -17.64 4.80
N THR A 370 -5.59 -17.89 4.75
CA THR A 370 -6.23 -18.58 3.61
C THR A 370 -6.00 -17.82 2.30
N LEU A 371 -6.19 -16.49 2.32
CA LEU A 371 -5.97 -15.63 1.16
C LEU A 371 -4.48 -15.53 0.78
N PHE A 372 -3.56 -15.63 1.74
CA PHE A 372 -2.12 -15.69 1.47
C PHE A 372 -1.76 -16.94 0.66
N VAL A 373 -2.23 -18.12 1.11
CA VAL A 373 -2.03 -19.38 0.38
C VAL A 373 -2.67 -19.32 -1.01
N PHE A 374 -3.89 -18.79 -1.10
CA PHE A 374 -4.57 -18.60 -2.37
C PHE A 374 -3.77 -17.70 -3.33
N LEU A 375 -3.18 -16.60 -2.84
CA LEU A 375 -2.37 -15.70 -3.66
C LEU A 375 -1.12 -16.41 -4.21
N ILE A 376 -0.44 -17.22 -3.39
CA ILE A 376 0.70 -18.03 -3.85
C ILE A 376 0.26 -18.98 -4.97
N ILE A 377 -0.85 -19.69 -4.76
CA ILE A 377 -1.39 -20.62 -5.76
C ILE A 377 -1.73 -19.88 -7.06
N ARG A 378 -2.38 -18.72 -6.93
CA ARG A 378 -2.75 -17.88 -8.07
C ARG A 378 -1.54 -17.45 -8.88
N ILE A 379 -0.45 -17.04 -8.23
CA ILE A 379 0.77 -16.57 -8.91
C ILE A 379 1.46 -17.72 -9.63
N LEU A 380 1.60 -18.88 -8.96
CA LEU A 380 2.39 -19.99 -9.50
C LEU A 380 1.67 -20.80 -10.58
N TRP A 381 0.33 -20.92 -10.52
CA TRP A 381 -0.41 -21.84 -11.40
C TRP A 381 -1.56 -21.22 -12.20
N ILE A 382 -2.09 -20.06 -11.80
CA ILE A 382 -3.34 -19.53 -12.40
C ILE A 382 -3.09 -18.29 -13.26
N THR A 383 -2.12 -17.45 -12.90
CA THR A 383 -1.93 -16.15 -13.55
C THR A 383 -1.44 -16.35 -14.98
N PRO A 384 -2.18 -15.87 -15.99
CA PRO A 384 -1.79 -16.03 -17.38
C PRO A 384 -0.59 -15.14 -17.73
N THR A 385 0.28 -15.65 -18.60
CA THR A 385 1.33 -14.84 -19.22
C THR A 385 0.70 -13.87 -20.20
N LYS A 386 0.98 -12.57 -19.99
CA LYS A 386 0.61 -11.52 -20.94
C LYS A 386 1.61 -11.44 -22.08
N GLU A 387 1.14 -11.08 -23.27
CA GLU A 387 1.98 -10.69 -24.40
C GLU A 387 2.78 -9.43 -24.08
N PHE A 388 4.02 -9.39 -24.58
CA PHE A 388 4.95 -8.30 -24.33
C PHE A 388 5.95 -8.12 -25.48
N PHE A 389 6.59 -6.95 -25.50
CA PHE A 389 7.80 -6.69 -26.27
C PHE A 389 8.81 -5.92 -25.41
N LEU A 390 10.07 -5.91 -25.84
CA LEU A 390 11.12 -5.13 -25.19
C LEU A 390 11.28 -3.79 -25.90
N ASN A 391 11.48 -2.73 -25.12
CA ASN A 391 11.85 -1.44 -25.69
C ASN A 391 13.22 -1.52 -26.37
N LEU A 392 13.31 -1.05 -27.60
CA LEU A 392 14.52 -1.15 -28.44
C LEU A 392 15.54 -0.06 -28.12
#